data_AF-A0A0W7YVS1-F1
#
_entry.id   AF-A0A0W7YVS1-F1
#
_cell.length_a   1.000
_cell.length_b   1.000
_cell.length_c   1.000
_cell.angle_alpha   90.00
_cell.angle_beta   90.00
_cell.angle_gamma   90.00
#
_symmetry.space_group_name_H-M   'P 1'
#
loop_
_entity.id
_entity.type
_entity.pdbx_description
1 polymer ?
#
loop_
_entity_poly.entity_id
_entity_poly.type
_entity_poly.pdbx_seq_one_letter_code
_entity_poly.pdbx_strand_id
1 'polypeptide(L)'
;MAADMKWRDAMSDRRIRQFFSDDEQAQGWPQRMDAEQLAALQRPYASRDAAGHKAQAVLCDALLDDCEAGTLPSEVEVVAVPVPVAGRDEDLFRPISLTGGYGSGYSPYSPAQQVQMEECTFYLVAAADFAQWLLAQDMQPSTHVAAWFKACGVVIPSATEALQPQQVQDLASLVQYRRQFAHLPEQERPKWQADHVAVLAAWLREEGQQGRARGALTRLEAQSGIRRQTLVELLQRHGFNSKGEPDGGMQGNAQLPAADLRSAVNGWVGRRNG
;
A
#
# COMPACT_ATOMS: atom_id res chain seq x y z
N MET A 1 16.41 23.37 17.98
CA MET A 1 15.62 22.33 17.29
C MET A 1 15.14 21.36 18.35
N ALA A 2 13.82 21.20 18.52
CA ALA A 2 13.29 20.24 19.49
C ALA A 2 13.83 18.86 19.11
N ALA A 3 14.47 18.16 20.06
CA ALA A 3 14.98 16.83 19.80
C ALA A 3 13.78 15.92 19.56
N ASP A 4 13.62 15.42 18.32
CA ASP A 4 12.57 14.47 17.99
C ASP A 4 12.88 13.14 18.69
N MET A 5 12.29 12.96 19.87
CA MET A 5 12.46 11.75 20.67
C MET A 5 11.96 10.52 19.92
N LYS A 6 10.99 10.63 19.01
CA LYS A 6 10.51 9.48 18.24
C LYS A 6 11.52 9.02 17.21
N TRP A 7 12.26 9.94 16.59
CA TRP A 7 13.39 9.60 15.74
C TRP A 7 14.50 8.91 16.54
N ARG A 8 14.87 9.48 17.70
CA ARG A 8 15.90 8.89 18.57
C ARG A 8 15.51 7.50 19.09
N ASP A 9 14.24 7.31 19.43
CA ASP A 9 13.71 6.01 19.83
C ASP A 9 13.81 5.00 18.69
N ALA A 10 13.43 5.38 17.46
CA ALA A 10 13.58 4.51 16.28
C ALA A 10 15.05 4.14 16.02
N MET A 11 15.96 5.12 16.09
CA MET A 11 17.40 4.88 15.88
C MET A 11 18.07 4.15 17.05
N SER A 12 17.44 4.07 18.22
CA SER A 12 17.93 3.25 19.33
C SER A 12 17.76 1.75 19.06
N ASP A 13 16.81 1.36 18.21
CA ASP A 13 16.67 0.00 17.74
C ASP A 13 17.70 -0.27 16.63
N ARG A 14 18.70 -1.09 16.95
CA ARG A 14 19.76 -1.50 16.02
C ARG A 14 19.22 -2.02 14.68
N ARG A 15 18.03 -2.62 14.67
CA ARG A 15 17.48 -3.29 13.49
C ARG A 15 16.72 -2.38 12.56
N ILE A 16 16.28 -1.25 13.07
CA ILE A 16 15.82 -0.15 12.24
C ILE A 16 17.06 0.62 11.80
N ARG A 17 17.93 0.99 12.75
CA ARG A 17 19.13 1.81 12.51
C ARG A 17 20.05 1.28 11.41
N GLN A 18 20.24 -0.04 11.30
CA GLN A 18 21.14 -0.62 10.30
C GLN A 18 20.75 -0.33 8.84
N PHE A 19 19.51 0.08 8.58
CA PHE A 19 19.00 0.45 7.25
C PHE A 19 19.14 1.95 6.94
N PHE A 20 19.71 2.74 7.87
CA PHE A 20 19.97 4.17 7.70
C PHE A 20 21.47 4.44 7.79
N SER A 21 22.00 5.19 6.84
CA SER A 21 23.38 5.68 6.90
C SER A 21 23.58 6.64 8.07
N ASP A 22 24.84 6.82 8.50
CA ASP A 22 25.15 7.72 9.62
C ASP A 22 24.78 9.19 9.30
N ASP A 23 24.83 9.58 8.02
CA ASP A 23 24.42 10.91 7.57
C ASP A 23 22.90 11.10 7.65
N GLU A 24 22.11 10.11 7.24
CA GLU A 24 20.65 10.14 7.39
C GLU A 24 20.24 10.14 8.87
N GLN A 25 20.90 9.33 9.70
CA GLN A 25 20.70 9.30 11.15
C GLN A 25 20.86 10.69 11.79
N ALA A 26 21.83 11.48 11.31
CA ALA A 26 22.09 12.83 11.79
C ALA A 26 21.07 13.88 11.30
N GLN A 27 20.51 13.69 10.11
CA GLN A 27 19.56 14.62 9.48
C GLN A 27 18.13 14.52 10.03
N GLY A 28 17.75 13.37 10.60
CA GLY A 28 16.41 13.15 11.15
C GLY A 28 15.55 12.27 10.25
N TRP A 29 14.22 12.37 10.42
CA TRP A 29 13.29 11.66 9.55
C TRP A 29 13.48 12.07 8.08
N PRO A 30 13.84 11.14 7.18
CA PRO A 30 13.95 11.45 5.77
C PRO A 30 12.57 11.71 5.16
N GLN A 31 12.50 12.51 4.09
CA GLN A 31 11.22 12.81 3.43
C GLN A 31 10.67 11.62 2.62
N ARG A 32 11.58 10.75 2.18
CA ARG A 32 11.31 9.57 1.37
C ARG A 32 12.17 8.43 1.89
N MET A 33 11.68 7.21 1.73
CA MET A 33 12.39 6.02 2.19
C MET A 33 12.30 4.94 1.13
N ASP A 34 13.32 4.09 1.09
CA ASP A 34 13.28 2.89 0.26
C ASP A 34 12.41 1.79 0.90
N ALA A 35 12.20 0.71 0.14
CA ALA A 35 11.37 -0.42 0.58
C ALA A 35 11.93 -1.12 1.84
N GLU A 36 13.26 -1.19 2.00
CA GLU A 36 13.89 -1.87 3.14
C GLU A 36 13.72 -1.06 4.43
N GLN A 37 13.95 0.25 4.37
CA GLN A 37 13.73 1.22 5.42
C GLN A 37 12.26 1.23 5.87
N LEU A 38 11.32 1.23 4.92
CA LEU A 38 9.89 1.17 5.20
C LEU A 38 9.49 -0.15 5.86
N ALA A 39 9.98 -1.28 5.35
CA ALA A 39 9.70 -2.59 5.92
C ALA A 39 10.25 -2.70 7.36
N ALA A 40 11.47 -2.19 7.60
CA ALA A 40 12.10 -2.17 8.92
C ALA A 40 11.31 -1.34 9.94
N LEU A 41 10.81 -0.16 9.53
CA LEU A 41 9.98 0.68 10.39
C LEU A 41 8.60 0.08 10.64
N GLN A 42 8.00 -0.56 9.63
CA GLN A 42 6.65 -1.13 9.73
C GLN A 42 6.63 -2.44 10.54
N ARG A 43 7.67 -3.27 10.45
CA ARG A 43 7.77 -4.56 11.15
C ARG A 43 9.14 -4.78 11.80
N PRO A 44 9.50 -4.00 12.83
CA PRO A 44 10.69 -4.29 13.62
C PRO A 44 10.51 -5.64 14.35
N TYR A 45 11.56 -6.45 14.39
CA TYR A 45 11.52 -7.82 14.94
C TYR A 45 12.43 -7.97 16.18
N ALA A 46 12.21 -8.98 17.03
CA ALA A 46 12.95 -9.25 18.27
C ALA A 46 14.12 -10.24 18.07
N SER A 47 15.17 -10.20 18.90
CA SER A 47 16.43 -10.89 18.55
C SER A 47 16.19 -12.40 18.54
N ARG A 48 16.69 -13.09 17.51
CA ARG A 48 16.39 -14.50 17.23
C ARG A 48 14.93 -14.79 16.85
N ASP A 49 14.17 -13.78 16.44
CA ASP A 49 12.84 -13.95 15.85
C ASP A 49 12.92 -14.17 14.34
N ALA A 50 13.07 -15.44 13.95
CA ALA A 50 13.11 -15.83 12.55
C ALA A 50 11.77 -15.57 11.82
N ALA A 51 10.64 -15.64 12.54
CA ALA A 51 9.32 -15.39 11.96
C ALA A 51 9.13 -13.91 11.65
N GLY A 52 9.50 -13.02 12.58
CA GLY A 52 9.49 -11.57 12.38
C GLY A 52 10.43 -11.14 11.25
N HIS A 53 11.65 -11.71 11.20
CA HIS A 53 12.58 -11.45 10.09
C HIS A 53 11.99 -11.84 8.73
N LYS A 54 11.37 -13.03 8.64
CA LYS A 54 10.69 -13.47 7.41
C LYS A 54 9.51 -12.57 7.06
N ALA A 55 8.73 -12.12 8.05
CA ALA A 55 7.57 -11.26 7.84
C ALA A 55 7.96 -9.84 7.39
N GLN A 56 9.14 -9.36 7.77
CA GLN A 56 9.72 -8.12 7.24
C GLN A 56 10.20 -8.32 5.80
N ALA A 57 10.94 -9.40 5.52
CA ALA A 57 11.43 -9.68 4.17
C ALA A 57 10.27 -9.77 3.16
N VAL A 58 9.21 -10.52 3.50
CA VAL A 58 8.00 -10.62 2.67
C VAL A 58 7.32 -9.26 2.43
N LEU A 59 7.35 -8.37 3.43
CA LEU A 59 6.81 -7.01 3.26
C LEU A 59 7.68 -6.17 2.32
N CYS A 60 9.01 -6.31 2.43
CA CYS A 60 9.94 -5.64 1.53
C CYS A 60 9.76 -6.10 0.09
N ASP A 61 9.67 -7.42 -0.14
CA ASP A 61 9.45 -7.98 -1.48
C ASP A 61 8.15 -7.44 -2.09
N ALA A 62 7.05 -7.42 -1.32
CA ALA A 62 5.78 -6.87 -1.79
C ALA A 62 5.85 -5.38 -2.14
N LEU A 63 6.63 -4.58 -1.40
CA LEU A 63 6.82 -3.17 -1.72
C LEU A 63 7.62 -2.98 -3.01
N LEU A 64 8.67 -3.78 -3.21
CA LEU A 64 9.46 -3.75 -4.44
C LEU A 64 8.61 -4.17 -5.65
N ASP A 65 7.85 -5.26 -5.54
CA ASP A 65 6.95 -5.73 -6.59
C ASP A 65 5.92 -4.65 -6.98
N ASP A 66 5.33 -3.96 -6.00
CA ASP A 66 4.34 -2.90 -6.25
C ASP A 66 4.97 -1.62 -6.82
N CYS A 67 6.22 -1.31 -6.46
CA CYS A 67 7.00 -0.23 -7.08
C CYS A 67 7.33 -0.55 -8.55
N GLU A 68 7.80 -1.77 -8.84
CA GLU A 68 8.10 -2.25 -10.19
C GLU A 68 6.86 -2.30 -11.09
N ALA A 69 5.72 -2.73 -10.52
CA ALA A 69 4.43 -2.72 -11.20
C ALA A 69 3.87 -1.31 -11.42
N GLY A 70 4.42 -0.30 -10.76
CA GLY A 70 3.94 1.08 -10.78
C GLY A 70 2.63 1.31 -10.01
N THR A 71 2.22 0.35 -9.18
CA THR A 71 1.05 0.46 -8.31
C THR A 71 1.34 1.35 -7.10
N LEU A 72 2.60 1.34 -6.63
CA LEU A 72 3.12 2.25 -5.62
C LEU A 72 3.98 3.34 -6.30
N PRO A 73 3.54 4.62 -6.29
CA PRO A 73 4.35 5.71 -6.79
C PRO A 73 5.70 5.77 -6.07
N SER A 74 6.78 5.63 -6.83
CA SER A 74 8.16 5.70 -6.34
C SER A 74 9.00 6.54 -7.30
N GLU A 75 9.96 7.26 -6.74
CA GLU A 75 11.02 7.91 -7.51
C GLU A 75 12.21 6.96 -7.61
N VAL A 76 12.69 6.75 -8.83
CA VAL A 76 13.82 5.86 -9.08
C VAL A 76 15.11 6.64 -8.89
N GLU A 77 15.89 6.26 -7.90
CA GLU A 77 17.25 6.76 -7.70
C GLU A 77 18.25 5.68 -8.09
N VAL A 78 19.19 6.01 -8.98
CA VAL A 78 20.28 5.09 -9.36
C VAL A 78 21.54 5.55 -8.64
N VAL A 79 22.01 4.73 -7.71
CA VAL A 79 23.23 5.00 -6.94
C VAL A 79 24.30 4.00 -7.33
N ALA A 80 25.49 4.49 -7.66
CA ALA A 80 26.65 3.62 -7.87
C ALA A 80 27.17 3.15 -6.50
N VAL A 81 26.94 1.87 -6.20
CA VAL A 81 27.35 1.27 -4.94
C VAL A 81 28.66 0.47 -5.14
N PRO A 82 29.64 0.62 -4.24
CA PRO A 82 30.83 -0.21 -4.23
C PRO A 82 30.48 -1.65 -3.81
N VAL A 83 30.41 -2.57 -4.77
CA VAL A 83 30.20 -4.00 -4.54
C VAL A 83 31.56 -4.70 -4.47
N PRO A 84 31.86 -5.45 -3.38
CA PRO A 84 33.07 -6.25 -3.33
C PRO A 84 32.99 -7.36 -4.38
N VAL A 85 33.94 -7.36 -5.31
CA VAL A 85 34.08 -8.43 -6.29
C VAL A 85 34.35 -9.71 -5.50
N ALA A 86 33.49 -10.72 -5.66
CA ALA A 86 33.72 -12.03 -5.08
C ALA A 86 35.12 -12.51 -5.51
N GLY A 87 36.01 -12.69 -4.54
CA GLY A 87 37.35 -13.20 -4.80
C GLY A 87 37.25 -14.50 -5.60
N ARG A 88 38.07 -14.67 -6.63
CA ARG A 88 38.11 -15.93 -7.37
C ARG A 88 38.47 -17.04 -6.39
N ASP A 89 37.85 -18.20 -6.53
CA ASP A 89 38.06 -19.38 -5.66
C ASP A 89 39.57 -19.76 -5.57
N GLU A 90 40.33 -19.41 -6.61
CA GLU A 90 41.79 -19.55 -6.72
C GLU A 90 42.59 -18.77 -5.64
N ASP A 91 42.01 -17.73 -5.03
CA ASP A 91 42.65 -16.92 -3.98
C ASP A 91 42.43 -17.46 -2.57
N LEU A 92 41.46 -18.37 -2.37
CA LEU A 92 41.18 -18.99 -1.06
C LEU A 92 42.22 -20.04 -0.64
N PHE A 93 42.98 -20.59 -1.59
CA PHE A 93 43.94 -21.68 -1.36
C PHE A 93 45.40 -21.28 -1.52
N ARG A 94 45.73 -19.98 -1.53
CA ARG A 94 47.13 -19.54 -1.60
C ARG A 94 47.89 -19.97 -0.33
N PRO A 95 49.05 -20.65 -0.45
CA PRO A 95 49.83 -21.08 0.72
C PRO A 95 50.24 -19.90 1.61
N ILE A 96 49.80 -19.91 2.86
CA ILE A 96 50.20 -18.91 3.86
C ILE A 96 51.65 -19.19 4.25
N SER A 97 52.56 -18.26 3.98
CA SER A 97 53.96 -18.37 4.42
C SER A 97 54.04 -18.15 5.94
N LEU A 98 54.30 -19.22 6.69
CA LEU A 98 54.44 -19.21 8.16
C LEU A 98 55.79 -18.64 8.61
N THR A 99 56.00 -17.35 8.38
CA THR A 99 57.16 -16.62 8.91
C THR A 99 56.72 -15.42 9.74
N GLY A 100 56.59 -15.64 11.05
CA GLY A 100 56.94 -14.67 12.10
C GLY A 100 55.86 -13.69 12.60
N GLY A 101 55.58 -13.76 13.91
CA GLY A 101 55.13 -12.60 14.71
C GLY A 101 53.80 -12.79 15.44
N TYR A 102 53.86 -13.17 16.73
CA TYR A 102 52.74 -13.03 17.65
C TYR A 102 52.53 -11.55 17.98
N GLY A 103 51.55 -10.90 17.34
CA GLY A 103 51.18 -9.52 17.66
C GLY A 103 50.14 -8.94 16.72
N SER A 104 48.94 -8.69 17.27
CA SER A 104 47.81 -7.96 16.65
C SER A 104 47.13 -8.65 15.47
N GLY A 105 45.80 -8.81 15.55
CA GLY A 105 44.94 -9.51 14.57
C GLY A 105 44.77 -8.81 13.21
N TYR A 106 45.79 -8.12 12.71
CA TYR A 106 45.86 -7.63 11.34
C TYR A 106 46.80 -8.54 10.55
N SER A 107 46.24 -9.34 9.65
CA SER A 107 47.05 -10.01 8.62
C SER A 107 47.44 -8.94 7.59
N PRO A 108 48.73 -8.58 7.42
CA PRO A 108 49.17 -7.66 6.38
C PRO A 108 49.03 -8.24 4.96
N TYR A 109 48.49 -9.46 4.83
CA TYR A 109 48.38 -10.20 3.57
C TYR A 109 46.95 -10.44 3.10
N SER A 110 45.94 -9.79 3.68
CA SER A 110 44.63 -9.75 3.03
C SER A 110 44.76 -8.92 1.75
N PRO A 111 44.58 -9.51 0.54
CA PRO A 111 44.61 -8.73 -0.68
C PRO A 111 43.56 -7.62 -0.58
N ALA A 112 43.90 -6.42 -1.07
CA ALA A 112 42.96 -5.31 -1.14
C ALA A 112 41.72 -5.81 -1.87
N GLN A 113 40.58 -5.79 -1.16
CA GLN A 113 39.32 -6.28 -1.70
C GLN A 113 39.01 -5.44 -2.94
N GLN A 114 38.95 -6.09 -4.10
CA GLN A 114 38.60 -5.38 -5.33
C GLN A 114 37.14 -4.96 -5.21
N VAL A 115 36.89 -3.68 -5.42
CA VAL A 115 35.56 -3.08 -5.34
C VAL A 115 35.20 -2.65 -6.76
N GLN A 116 34.07 -3.14 -7.26
CA GLN A 116 33.47 -2.68 -8.50
C GLN A 116 32.30 -1.75 -8.16
N MET A 117 32.14 -0.67 -8.92
CA MET A 117 30.95 0.17 -8.80
C MET A 117 29.84 -0.46 -9.63
N GLU A 118 28.76 -0.87 -8.98
CA GLU A 118 27.54 -1.34 -9.65
C GLU A 118 26.43 -0.30 -9.46
N GLU A 119 25.68 -0.04 -10.53
CA GLU A 119 24.51 0.84 -10.47
C GLU A 119 23.35 0.07 -9.82
N CYS A 120 23.03 0.43 -8.57
CA CYS A 120 21.87 -0.11 -7.87
C CYS A 120 20.69 0.86 -8.00
N THR A 121 19.54 0.32 -8.36
CA THR A 121 18.29 1.05 -8.49
C THR A 121 17.52 0.99 -7.17
N PHE A 122 17.20 2.15 -6.60
CA PHE A 122 16.41 2.29 -5.38
C PHE A 122 15.06 2.94 -5.71
N TYR A 123 13.98 2.38 -5.16
CA TYR A 123 12.64 2.93 -5.28
C TYR A 123 12.32 3.74 -4.02
N LEU A 124 12.38 5.08 -4.12
CA LEU A 124 12.07 5.97 -3.02
C LEU A 124 10.58 6.32 -2.99
N VAL A 125 9.92 5.92 -1.91
CA VAL A 125 8.49 6.14 -1.71
C VAL A 125 8.28 7.31 -0.75
N ALA A 126 7.38 8.22 -1.10
CA ALA A 126 7.02 9.33 -0.22
C ALA A 126 6.03 8.87 0.86
N ALA A 127 6.03 9.58 2.00
CA ALA A 127 5.15 9.27 3.12
C ALA A 127 3.65 9.23 2.77
N ALA A 128 3.19 10.10 1.86
CA ALA A 128 1.80 10.13 1.44
C ALA A 128 1.39 8.90 0.62
N ASP A 129 2.25 8.48 -0.31
CA ASP A 129 2.02 7.32 -1.18
C ASP A 129 2.05 6.02 -0.36
N PHE A 130 2.98 5.91 0.59
CA PHE A 130 3.03 4.77 1.50
C PHE A 130 1.80 4.71 2.42
N ALA A 131 1.30 5.85 2.91
CA ALA A 131 0.07 5.88 3.70
C ALA A 131 -1.15 5.39 2.90
N GLN A 132 -1.26 5.78 1.64
CA GLN A 132 -2.32 5.28 0.74
C GLN A 132 -2.18 3.78 0.46
N TRP A 133 -0.95 3.32 0.25
CA TRP A 133 -0.66 1.90 0.04
C TRP A 133 -1.05 1.05 1.26
N LEU A 134 -0.67 1.49 2.47
CA LEU A 134 -1.06 0.81 3.71
C LEU A 134 -2.59 0.73 3.86
N LEU A 135 -3.32 1.79 3.51
CA LEU A 135 -4.78 1.79 3.52
C LEU A 135 -5.37 0.82 2.48
N ALA A 136 -4.79 0.75 1.28
CA ALA A 136 -5.24 -0.18 0.24
C ALA A 136 -5.08 -1.65 0.67
N GLN A 137 -4.04 -1.93 1.45
CA GLN A 137 -3.75 -3.26 2.01
C GLN A 137 -4.47 -3.55 3.34
N ASP A 138 -5.31 -2.62 3.84
CA ASP A 138 -5.98 -2.70 5.14
C ASP A 138 -5.00 -2.92 6.32
N MET A 139 -3.81 -2.32 6.21
CA MET A 139 -2.75 -2.41 7.19
C MET A 139 -2.66 -1.13 8.03
N GLN A 140 -2.60 -1.28 9.35
CA GLN A 140 -2.35 -0.14 10.23
C GLN A 140 -0.85 0.22 10.25
N PRO A 141 -0.50 1.51 10.20
CA PRO A 141 0.89 1.93 10.33
C PRO A 141 1.44 1.56 11.71
N SER A 142 2.70 1.11 11.75
CA SER A 142 3.39 0.86 13.01
C SER A 142 3.60 2.15 13.80
N THR A 143 4.04 2.03 15.06
CA THR A 143 4.38 3.22 15.89
C THR A 143 5.45 4.08 15.24
N HIS A 144 6.45 3.49 14.56
CA HIS A 144 7.53 4.23 13.93
C HIS A 144 7.07 4.88 12.62
N VAL A 145 6.28 4.16 11.80
CA VAL A 145 5.71 4.71 10.56
C VAL A 145 4.73 5.85 10.86
N ALA A 146 3.91 5.73 11.90
CA ALA A 146 3.03 6.81 12.33
C ALA A 146 3.81 8.06 12.81
N ALA A 147 4.96 7.86 13.45
CA ALA A 147 5.84 8.96 13.83
C ALA A 147 6.48 9.63 12.61
N TRP A 148 6.92 8.82 11.63
CA TRP A 148 7.43 9.31 10.36
C TRP A 148 6.38 10.12 9.59
N PHE A 149 5.15 9.61 9.44
CA PHE A 149 4.04 10.35 8.82
C PHE A 149 3.77 11.68 9.49
N LYS A 150 3.79 11.72 10.83
CA LYS A 150 3.63 12.96 11.59
C LYS A 150 4.78 13.95 11.33
N ALA A 151 6.01 13.47 11.23
CA ALA A 151 7.17 14.30 10.93
C ALA A 151 7.12 14.89 9.52
N CYS A 152 6.63 14.13 8.54
CA CYS A 152 6.41 14.58 7.17
C CYS A 152 5.14 15.44 7.00
N GLY A 153 4.35 15.64 8.05
CA GLY A 153 3.08 16.38 7.98
C GLY A 153 1.98 15.65 7.22
N VAL A 154 2.13 14.34 7.00
CA VAL A 154 1.11 13.51 6.35
C VAL A 154 0.00 13.24 7.35
N VAL A 155 -1.18 13.76 7.06
CA VAL A 155 -2.40 13.41 7.76
C VAL A 155 -2.76 12.01 7.32
N ILE A 156 -2.42 11.02 8.15
CA ILE A 156 -2.90 9.64 8.00
C ILE A 156 -4.43 9.74 7.93
N PRO A 157 -5.08 9.35 6.83
CA PRO A 157 -6.52 9.14 6.86
C PRO A 157 -6.73 8.07 7.93
N SER A 158 -7.23 8.49 9.09
CA SER A 158 -7.51 7.53 10.14
C SER A 158 -8.47 6.52 9.54
N ALA A 159 -8.17 5.23 9.68
CA ALA A 159 -9.05 4.13 9.28
C ALA A 159 -10.38 4.09 10.10
N THR A 160 -10.80 5.22 10.65
CA THR A 160 -11.88 5.38 11.62
C THR A 160 -12.54 6.76 11.46
N GLU A 161 -12.89 7.14 10.24
CA GLU A 161 -14.25 7.66 10.07
C GLU A 161 -15.04 6.55 9.39
N ALA A 162 -15.95 5.94 10.16
CA ALA A 162 -16.98 5.09 9.57
C ALA A 162 -17.62 5.93 8.46
N LEU A 163 -17.56 5.43 7.23
CA LEU A 163 -18.11 6.16 6.09
C LEU A 163 -19.59 6.28 6.41
N GLN A 164 -20.09 7.49 6.53
CA GLN A 164 -21.52 7.68 6.71
C GLN A 164 -22.21 7.29 5.40
N PRO A 165 -23.42 6.73 5.43
CA PRO A 165 -24.10 6.29 4.22
C PRO A 165 -24.26 7.42 3.17
N GLN A 166 -24.32 8.68 3.60
CA GLN A 166 -24.43 9.86 2.73
C GLN A 166 -23.11 10.23 2.02
N GLN A 167 -21.98 9.69 2.44
CA GLN A 167 -20.66 9.95 1.86
C GLN A 167 -20.31 8.98 0.72
N VAL A 168 -21.16 7.99 0.45
CA VAL A 168 -20.96 7.02 -0.63
C VAL A 168 -21.37 7.63 -1.97
N GLN A 169 -20.40 8.11 -2.74
CA GLN A 169 -20.62 8.74 -4.06
C GLN A 169 -20.16 7.88 -5.24
N ASP A 170 -19.20 6.98 -5.03
CA ASP A 170 -18.62 6.12 -6.05
C ASP A 170 -18.50 4.66 -5.60
N LEU A 171 -18.12 3.76 -6.53
CA LEU A 171 -17.98 2.34 -6.23
C LEU A 171 -16.90 2.09 -5.16
N ALA A 172 -15.79 2.82 -5.20
CA ALA A 172 -14.70 2.68 -4.23
C ALA A 172 -15.20 2.98 -2.80
N SER A 173 -15.93 4.09 -2.62
CA SER A 173 -16.55 4.46 -1.35
C SER A 173 -17.63 3.46 -0.92
N LEU A 174 -18.38 2.89 -1.87
CA LEU A 174 -19.38 1.85 -1.59
C LEU A 174 -18.74 0.55 -1.09
N VAL A 175 -17.65 0.11 -1.73
CA VAL A 175 -16.89 -1.08 -1.32
C VAL A 175 -16.27 -0.86 0.06
N GLN A 176 -15.69 0.32 0.30
CA GLN A 176 -15.11 0.69 1.59
C GLN A 176 -16.17 0.74 2.69
N TYR A 177 -17.32 1.38 2.46
CA TYR A 177 -18.46 1.39 3.39
C TYR A 177 -18.95 -0.03 3.70
N ARG A 178 -19.05 -0.91 2.69
CA ARG A 178 -19.51 -2.29 2.91
C ARG A 178 -18.50 -3.14 3.68
N ARG A 179 -17.20 -2.94 3.44
CA ARG A 179 -16.13 -3.61 4.18
C ARG A 179 -16.16 -3.28 5.67
N GLN A 180 -16.57 -2.06 6.05
CA GLN A 180 -16.72 -1.68 7.46
C GLN A 180 -17.68 -2.59 8.25
N PHE A 181 -18.66 -3.21 7.58
CA PHE A 181 -19.63 -4.11 8.22
C PHE A 181 -19.42 -5.58 7.83
N ALA A 182 -18.31 -5.93 7.16
CA ALA A 182 -18.05 -7.30 6.72
C ALA A 182 -17.91 -8.27 7.91
N HIS A 183 -17.37 -7.79 9.03
CA HIS A 183 -17.20 -8.55 10.27
C HIS A 183 -18.53 -8.85 11.00
N LEU A 184 -19.60 -8.10 10.70
CA LEU A 184 -20.91 -8.31 11.31
C LEU A 184 -21.68 -9.43 10.57
N PRO A 185 -22.49 -10.22 11.28
CA PRO A 185 -23.39 -11.19 10.65
C PRO A 185 -24.38 -10.48 9.73
N GLU A 186 -24.79 -11.13 8.64
CA GLU A 186 -25.59 -10.52 7.55
C GLU A 186 -26.88 -9.83 8.04
N GLN A 187 -27.44 -10.31 9.15
CA GLN A 187 -28.66 -9.79 9.79
C GLN A 187 -28.45 -8.44 10.49
N GLU A 188 -27.23 -8.14 10.93
CA GLU A 188 -26.85 -6.91 11.64
C GLU A 188 -26.23 -5.86 10.70
N ARG A 189 -25.99 -6.24 9.43
CA ARG A 189 -25.42 -5.31 8.45
C ARG A 189 -26.43 -4.22 8.07
N PRO A 190 -25.98 -2.96 7.89
CA PRO A 190 -26.84 -1.90 7.43
C PRO A 190 -27.52 -2.24 6.10
N LYS A 191 -28.83 -2.01 6.04
CA LYS A 191 -29.62 -2.21 4.81
C LYS A 191 -29.02 -1.39 3.65
N TRP A 192 -29.22 -1.89 2.43
CA TRP A 192 -28.85 -1.16 1.24
C TRP A 192 -29.78 0.04 1.03
N GLN A 193 -29.18 1.20 0.85
CA GLN A 193 -29.90 2.43 0.51
C GLN A 193 -30.04 2.54 -1.00
N ALA A 194 -31.13 3.17 -1.47
CA ALA A 194 -31.40 3.30 -2.89
C ALA A 194 -30.24 3.98 -3.65
N ASP A 195 -29.59 4.97 -3.02
CA ASP A 195 -28.45 5.70 -3.58
C ASP A 195 -27.23 4.80 -3.80
N HIS A 196 -26.97 3.87 -2.88
CA HIS A 196 -25.89 2.87 -3.01
C HIS A 196 -26.14 1.92 -4.18
N VAL A 197 -27.41 1.55 -4.40
CA VAL A 197 -27.80 0.70 -5.53
C VAL A 197 -27.69 1.47 -6.85
N ALA A 198 -28.02 2.76 -6.85
CA ALA A 198 -27.85 3.62 -8.02
C ALA A 198 -26.38 3.78 -8.43
N VAL A 199 -25.46 3.92 -7.46
CA VAL A 199 -24.01 3.94 -7.68
C VAL A 199 -23.54 2.61 -8.29
N LEU A 200 -23.97 1.48 -7.73
CA LEU A 200 -23.67 0.15 -8.26
C LEU A 200 -24.20 -0.02 -9.70
N ALA A 201 -25.42 0.40 -9.96
CA ALA A 201 -26.05 0.31 -11.28
C ALA A 201 -25.39 1.24 -12.30
N ALA A 202 -24.93 2.43 -11.89
CA ALA A 202 -24.16 3.33 -12.75
C ALA A 202 -22.83 2.70 -13.16
N TRP A 203 -22.10 2.11 -12.20
CA TRP A 203 -20.84 1.42 -12.48
C TRP A 203 -21.02 0.22 -13.42
N LEU A 204 -22.07 -0.60 -13.21
CA LEU A 204 -22.35 -1.73 -14.10
C LEU A 204 -22.68 -1.29 -15.54
N ARG A 205 -23.36 -0.15 -15.71
CA ARG A 205 -23.63 0.44 -17.03
C ARG A 205 -22.34 0.91 -17.71
N GLU A 206 -21.44 1.54 -16.96
CA GLU A 206 -20.14 1.98 -17.47
C GLU A 206 -19.27 0.78 -17.90
N GLU A 207 -19.19 -0.26 -17.08
CA GLU A 207 -18.53 -1.52 -17.45
C GLU A 207 -19.16 -2.18 -18.68
N GLY A 208 -20.48 -2.03 -18.84
CA GLY A 208 -21.22 -2.43 -20.04
C GLY A 208 -20.78 -1.67 -21.28
N GLN A 209 -20.69 -0.34 -21.20
CA GLN A 209 -20.23 0.53 -22.28
C GLN A 209 -18.78 0.25 -22.68
N GLN A 210 -17.93 -0.13 -21.72
CA GLN A 210 -16.54 -0.51 -21.95
C GLN A 210 -16.38 -1.97 -22.47
N GLY A 211 -17.47 -2.71 -22.67
CA GLY A 211 -17.43 -4.11 -23.11
C GLY A 211 -16.96 -5.10 -22.04
N ARG A 212 -16.81 -4.65 -20.78
CA ARG A 212 -16.32 -5.42 -19.63
C ARG A 212 -17.44 -5.97 -18.73
N ALA A 213 -18.70 -5.84 -19.16
CA ALA A 213 -19.88 -6.33 -18.44
C ALA A 213 -19.79 -7.82 -18.04
N ARG A 214 -19.17 -8.67 -18.87
CA ARG A 214 -18.94 -10.08 -18.54
C ARG A 214 -17.92 -10.19 -17.40
N GLY A 215 -18.40 -10.65 -16.24
CA GLY A 215 -17.57 -10.85 -15.05
C GLY A 215 -17.44 -9.64 -14.13
N ALA A 216 -18.11 -8.52 -14.41
CA ALA A 216 -18.10 -7.33 -13.55
C ALA A 216 -18.56 -7.64 -12.12
N LEU A 217 -19.66 -8.38 -11.98
CA LEU A 217 -20.16 -8.84 -10.67
C LEU A 217 -19.21 -9.83 -9.99
N THR A 218 -18.48 -10.66 -10.74
CA THR A 218 -17.48 -11.59 -10.18
C THR A 218 -16.27 -10.83 -9.64
N ARG A 219 -15.82 -9.77 -10.33
CA ARG A 219 -14.77 -8.88 -9.84
C ARG A 219 -15.21 -8.15 -8.58
N LEU A 220 -16.46 -7.67 -8.57
CA LEU A 220 -17.02 -6.98 -7.42
C LEU A 220 -17.19 -7.91 -6.20
N GLU A 221 -17.56 -9.17 -6.41
CA GLU A 221 -17.60 -10.20 -5.37
C GLU A 221 -16.21 -10.40 -4.75
N ALA A 222 -15.16 -10.51 -5.56
CA ALA A 222 -13.79 -10.62 -5.07
C ALA A 222 -13.34 -9.38 -4.26
N GLN A 223 -13.79 -8.19 -4.64
CA GLN A 223 -13.40 -6.93 -3.99
C GLN A 223 -14.20 -6.63 -2.72
N SER A 224 -15.50 -6.92 -2.70
CA SER A 224 -16.41 -6.56 -1.61
C SER A 224 -16.70 -7.70 -0.64
N GLY A 225 -16.41 -8.95 -1.02
CA GLY A 225 -16.78 -10.15 -0.27
C GLY A 225 -18.29 -10.44 -0.28
N ILE A 226 -19.07 -9.70 -1.07
CA ILE A 226 -20.52 -9.87 -1.19
C ILE A 226 -20.81 -10.85 -2.32
N ARG A 227 -21.61 -11.89 -2.01
CA ARG A 227 -21.94 -12.92 -2.99
C ARG A 227 -22.65 -12.33 -4.20
N ARG A 228 -22.29 -12.81 -5.38
CA ARG A 228 -22.91 -12.39 -6.65
C ARG A 228 -24.43 -12.54 -6.65
N GLN A 229 -24.96 -13.62 -6.08
CA GLN A 229 -26.41 -13.86 -6.00
C GLN A 229 -27.12 -12.74 -5.23
N THR A 230 -26.58 -12.33 -4.08
CA THR A 230 -27.10 -11.24 -3.26
C THR A 230 -27.13 -9.92 -4.03
N LEU A 231 -26.08 -9.62 -4.80
CA LEU A 231 -26.02 -8.40 -5.62
C LEU A 231 -27.05 -8.39 -6.75
N VAL A 232 -27.31 -9.55 -7.38
CA VAL A 232 -28.32 -9.67 -8.44
C VAL A 232 -29.74 -9.51 -7.88
N GLU A 233 -30.05 -10.17 -6.77
CA GLU A 233 -31.35 -10.02 -6.10
C GLU A 233 -31.59 -8.59 -5.62
N LEU A 234 -30.53 -7.92 -5.17
CA LEU A 234 -30.58 -6.53 -4.74
C LEU A 234 -30.92 -5.59 -5.90
N LEU A 235 -30.22 -5.72 -7.03
CA LEU A 235 -30.49 -4.92 -8.23
C LEU A 235 -31.94 -5.13 -8.68
N GLN A 236 -32.41 -6.38 -8.72
CA GLN A 236 -33.80 -6.70 -9.11
C GLN A 236 -34.83 -6.09 -8.18
N ARG A 237 -34.63 -6.17 -6.85
CA ARG A 237 -35.52 -5.54 -5.86
C ARG A 237 -35.64 -4.02 -6.01
N HIS A 238 -34.61 -3.38 -6.55
CA HIS A 238 -34.57 -1.94 -6.80
C HIS A 238 -34.85 -1.56 -8.26
N GLY A 239 -35.34 -2.51 -9.08
CA GLY A 239 -35.74 -2.25 -10.46
C GLY A 239 -34.58 -2.12 -11.44
N PHE A 240 -33.44 -2.73 -11.17
CA PHE A 240 -32.29 -2.79 -12.08
C PHE A 240 -32.01 -4.24 -12.52
N ASN A 241 -31.61 -4.40 -13.78
CA ASN A 241 -31.15 -5.70 -14.29
C ASN A 241 -29.68 -5.97 -13.90
N SER A 242 -29.18 -7.16 -14.22
CA SER A 242 -27.79 -7.58 -13.92
C SER A 242 -26.70 -6.79 -14.65
N LYS A 243 -27.09 -5.87 -15.55
CA LYS A 243 -26.22 -4.91 -16.25
C LYS A 243 -26.36 -3.48 -15.71
N GLY A 244 -27.16 -3.27 -14.65
CA GLY A 244 -27.40 -1.95 -14.07
C GLY A 244 -28.36 -1.06 -14.87
N GLU A 245 -29.08 -1.61 -15.84
CA GLU A 245 -30.10 -0.88 -16.59
C GLU A 245 -31.45 -0.96 -15.86
N PRO A 246 -32.26 0.11 -15.87
CA PRO A 246 -33.59 0.07 -15.27
C PRO A 246 -34.45 -0.99 -15.96
N ASP A 247 -35.00 -1.89 -15.18
CA ASP A 247 -35.85 -2.96 -15.66
C ASP A 247 -37.22 -2.37 -16.04
N GLY A 248 -37.50 -2.30 -17.34
CA GLY A 248 -38.74 -1.72 -17.89
C GLY A 248 -40.01 -2.53 -17.57
N GLY A 249 -39.92 -3.53 -16.68
CA GLY A 249 -40.93 -4.57 -16.48
C GLY A 249 -41.76 -4.51 -15.20
N MET A 250 -41.51 -3.63 -14.23
CA MET A 250 -42.35 -3.54 -13.02
C MET A 250 -42.74 -2.10 -12.66
N GLN A 251 -43.88 -1.66 -13.19
CA GLN A 251 -44.70 -0.62 -12.54
C GLN A 251 -45.29 -1.23 -11.26
N GLY A 252 -44.69 -0.96 -10.11
CA GLY A 252 -45.11 -1.55 -8.85
C GLY A 252 -44.55 -0.84 -7.62
N ASN A 253 -44.92 0.43 -7.45
CA ASN A 253 -45.06 1.09 -6.15
C ASN A 253 -43.78 1.27 -5.29
N ALA A 254 -42.88 2.16 -5.73
CA ALA A 254 -42.05 2.93 -4.81
C ALA A 254 -41.83 4.33 -5.41
N GLN A 255 -42.58 5.29 -4.87
CA GLN A 255 -42.47 6.71 -5.20
C GLN A 255 -41.06 7.21 -4.81
N LEU A 256 -40.13 7.28 -5.77
CA LEU A 256 -38.92 8.09 -5.62
C LEU A 256 -39.28 9.55 -5.96
N PRO A 257 -38.96 10.55 -5.11
CA PRO A 257 -39.15 11.94 -5.47
C PRO A 257 -38.20 12.29 -6.63
N ALA A 258 -38.79 12.66 -7.76
CA ALA A 258 -38.12 12.96 -9.04
C ALA A 258 -37.35 14.30 -9.05
N ALA A 259 -36.78 14.73 -7.94
CA ALA A 259 -36.09 16.01 -7.83
C ALA A 259 -34.74 15.82 -7.14
N ASP A 260 -33.71 15.43 -7.90
CA ASP A 260 -32.33 15.97 -7.76
C ASP A 260 -31.26 15.25 -8.61
N LEU A 261 -31.60 14.24 -9.39
CA LEU A 261 -30.64 13.55 -10.28
C LEU A 261 -30.13 14.39 -11.47
N ARG A 262 -30.57 15.64 -11.63
CA ARG A 262 -30.07 16.54 -12.69
C ARG A 262 -28.92 17.44 -12.26
N SER A 263 -28.59 17.55 -10.96
CA SER A 263 -27.50 18.42 -10.50
C SER A 263 -26.13 17.73 -10.46
N ALA A 264 -26.07 16.39 -10.39
CA ALA A 264 -24.80 15.65 -10.35
C ALA A 264 -24.17 15.42 -11.75
N VAL A 265 -24.95 15.59 -12.83
CA VAL A 265 -24.51 15.29 -14.21
C VAL A 265 -23.67 16.42 -14.85
N ASN A 266 -23.75 17.66 -14.34
CA ASN A 266 -23.08 18.82 -14.98
C ASN A 266 -21.73 19.22 -14.38
N GLY A 267 -21.26 18.54 -13.33
CA GLY A 267 -19.98 18.90 -12.66
C GLY A 267 -18.71 18.30 -13.28
N TRP A 268 -18.84 17.28 -14.13
CA TRP A 268 -17.70 16.44 -14.53
C TRP A 268 -17.19 16.64 -15.97
N VAL A 269 -17.89 17.42 -16.81
CA VAL A 269 -17.49 17.64 -18.22
C VAL A 269 -16.66 18.93 -18.41
N GLY A 270 -16.47 19.75 -17.37
CA GLY A 270 -15.90 21.10 -17.51
C GLY A 270 -14.40 21.27 -17.23
N ARG A 271 -13.61 20.22 -16.95
CA ARG A 271 -12.21 20.41 -16.52
C ARG A 271 -11.21 19.46 -17.19
N ARG A 272 -11.29 19.34 -18.51
CA ARG A 272 -10.17 18.94 -19.39
C ARG A 272 -10.30 19.69 -20.71
N ASN A 273 -9.90 20.96 -20.69
CA ASN A 273 -9.35 21.73 -21.81
C ASN A 273 -9.19 23.18 -21.33
N GLY A 274 -7.95 23.51 -20.97
CA GLY A 274 -7.51 24.78 -20.42
C GLY A 274 -6.11 24.61 -19.86
#